data_AF-A0A837F6H3-F1
#
_entry.id   AF-A0A837F6H3-F1
#
_cell.length_a   1.000
_cell.length_b   1.000
_cell.length_c   1.000
_cell.angle_alpha   90.00
_cell.angle_beta   90.00
_cell.angle_gamma   90.00
#
_symmetry.space_group_name_H-M   'P 1'
#
loop_
_entity.id
_entity.type
_entity.pdbx_description
1 polymer ?
#
loop_
_entity_poly.entity_id
_entity_poly.type
_entity_poly.pdbx_seq_one_letter_code
_entity_poly.pdbx_strand_id
1 'polypeptide(L)'
;MTVRTTIATVDKALAQLTTSVKSQFESVNSQILEQQTAISDNTKAIASLDTYVQAEVGDLTTAVNQKMNAEVTSNGTGKASYTLNLGIIRNGVKYNTGFGMSIEPSGGSYKSTVVFAADQFGIYSGSDPGNYEAAFFVYNGQVFIRDAMIQDGSITNAKIGSYIRSTNFEAGVRGWNIDKNGDCEFHGKFYADSGNFAFNGTNNTVVINNNGITVNIPGGGRIIVGSW
;
A
#
# COMPACT_ATOMS: atom_id res chain seq x y z
N MET A 1 61.49 0.21 6.62
CA MET A 1 60.44 1.24 6.79
C MET A 1 59.08 0.66 6.42
N THR A 2 58.75 -0.50 6.98
CA THR A 2 57.65 -1.38 6.46
C THR A 2 56.69 -1.83 7.55
N VAL A 3 57.07 -1.68 8.83
CA VAL A 3 56.22 -2.02 9.98
C VAL A 3 55.20 -0.91 10.29
N ARG A 4 55.52 0.35 9.94
CA ARG A 4 54.60 1.50 10.12
C ARG A 4 53.46 1.54 9.10
N THR A 5 53.65 0.97 7.91
CA THR A 5 52.61 0.88 6.88
C THR A 5 51.65 -0.29 7.11
N THR A 6 52.12 -1.41 7.68
CA THR A 6 51.24 -2.54 8.04
C THR A 6 50.26 -2.14 9.15
N ILE A 7 50.71 -1.37 10.15
CA ILE A 7 49.85 -0.87 11.24
C ILE A 7 48.81 0.14 10.72
N ALA A 8 49.22 1.09 9.85
CA ALA A 8 48.27 2.03 9.22
C ALA A 8 47.24 1.35 8.29
N THR A 9 47.48 0.11 7.85
CA THR A 9 46.54 -0.68 7.05
C THR A 9 45.61 -1.52 7.94
N VAL A 10 46.05 -1.90 9.15
CA VAL A 10 45.23 -2.52 10.20
C VAL A 10 44.35 -1.48 10.91
N ASP A 11 44.77 -0.21 10.94
CA ASP A 11 44.02 0.96 11.47
C ASP A 11 42.89 1.47 10.53
N LYS A 12 42.73 0.89 9.33
CA LYS A 12 41.45 0.87 8.60
C LYS A 12 40.46 -0.17 9.18
N ALA A 13 40.79 -0.72 10.34
CA ALA A 13 39.99 -1.32 11.40
C ALA A 13 38.58 -1.80 11.02
N LEU A 14 38.52 -2.90 10.25
CA LEU A 14 37.36 -3.77 10.16
C LEU A 14 37.26 -4.57 11.47
N ALA A 15 36.46 -4.09 12.42
CA ALA A 15 36.05 -4.91 13.57
C ALA A 15 34.72 -5.59 13.22
N GLN A 16 34.79 -6.78 12.63
CA GLN A 16 33.63 -7.67 12.59
C GLN A 16 33.59 -8.45 13.91
N LEU A 17 32.60 -8.15 14.75
CA LEU A 17 32.36 -8.88 15.99
C LEU A 17 31.16 -9.80 15.78
N THR A 18 31.31 -11.07 16.10
CA THR A 18 30.19 -12.03 16.10
C THR A 18 30.00 -12.58 17.51
N THR A 19 28.82 -12.41 18.06
CA THR A 19 28.40 -12.93 19.38
C THR A 19 27.36 -14.04 19.15
N SER A 20 27.50 -15.18 19.84
CA SER A 20 26.54 -16.28 19.73
C SER A 20 26.21 -16.89 21.09
N VAL A 21 24.92 -17.15 21.33
CA VAL A 21 24.40 -17.89 22.50
C VAL A 21 23.54 -19.04 21.97
N LYS A 22 23.78 -20.26 22.46
CA LYS A 22 23.06 -21.47 22.01
C LYS A 22 22.61 -22.32 23.19
N SER A 23 21.47 -22.99 23.06
CA SER A 23 20.98 -24.02 23.98
C SER A 23 20.49 -25.23 23.18
N GLN A 24 20.76 -26.44 23.67
CA GLN A 24 20.46 -27.69 22.98
C GLN A 24 20.05 -28.78 23.99
N PHE A 25 18.99 -29.51 23.66
CA PHE A 25 18.55 -30.72 24.35
C PHE A 25 17.88 -31.67 23.35
N GLU A 26 18.41 -32.88 23.17
CA GLU A 26 17.92 -33.85 22.18
C GLU A 26 17.75 -33.23 20.77
N SER A 27 16.53 -33.23 20.22
CA SER A 27 16.17 -32.63 18.93
C SER A 27 15.66 -31.18 19.03
N VAL A 28 15.88 -30.51 20.16
CA VAL A 28 15.45 -29.14 20.45
C VAL A 28 16.67 -28.24 20.50
N ASN A 29 16.70 -27.22 19.65
CA ASN A 29 17.79 -26.26 19.55
C ASN A 29 17.26 -24.83 19.60
N SER A 30 18.01 -23.93 20.23
CA SER A 30 17.82 -22.49 20.10
C SER A 30 19.15 -21.77 19.96
N GLN A 31 19.18 -20.73 19.13
CA GLN A 31 20.37 -19.89 18.99
C GLN A 31 20.02 -18.43 18.72
N ILE A 32 20.86 -17.56 19.26
CA ILE A 32 20.93 -16.14 18.93
C ILE A 32 22.33 -15.88 18.39
N LEU A 33 22.41 -15.20 17.26
CA LEU A 33 23.64 -14.73 16.63
C LEU A 33 23.50 -13.25 16.36
N GLU A 34 24.51 -12.48 16.75
CA GLU A 34 24.60 -11.06 16.47
C GLU A 34 25.93 -10.76 15.79
N GLN A 35 25.88 -10.13 14.61
CA GLN A 35 27.05 -9.72 13.86
C GLN A 35 27.08 -8.20 13.74
N GLN A 36 28.13 -7.59 14.29
CA GLN A 36 28.38 -6.17 14.24
C GLN A 36 29.54 -5.88 13.30
N THR A 37 29.40 -4.88 12.45
CA THR A 37 30.47 -4.37 11.59
C THR A 37 30.53 -2.86 11.72
N ALA A 38 31.71 -2.33 12.02
CA ALA A 38 32.03 -0.91 11.87
C ALA A 38 33.34 -0.79 11.10
N ILE A 39 33.31 -0.09 9.97
CA ILE A 39 34.44 0.12 9.08
C ILE A 39 34.48 1.59 8.71
N SER A 40 35.67 2.19 8.74
CA SER A 40 35.86 3.52 8.17
C SER A 40 37.22 3.61 7.48
N ASP A 41 37.23 4.19 6.29
CA ASP A 41 38.44 4.56 5.57
C ASP A 41 38.27 5.91 4.84
N ASN A 42 39.28 6.32 4.07
CA ASN A 42 39.30 7.61 3.37
C ASN A 42 38.15 7.79 2.34
N THR A 43 37.49 6.71 1.95
CA THR A 43 36.47 6.68 0.90
C THR A 43 35.09 6.29 1.40
N LYS A 44 34.97 5.62 2.55
CA LYS A 44 33.68 5.16 3.08
C LYS A 44 33.68 4.91 4.58
N ALA A 45 32.51 5.06 5.20
CA ALA A 45 32.19 4.56 6.52
C ALA A 45 30.95 3.64 6.42
N ILE A 46 31.02 2.46 7.04
CA ILE A 46 29.94 1.47 7.08
C ILE A 46 29.71 1.06 8.54
N ALA A 47 28.45 1.04 8.96
CA ALA A 47 28.01 0.40 10.17
C ALA A 47 26.88 -0.58 9.83
N SER A 48 26.98 -1.84 10.26
CA SER A 48 25.89 -2.81 10.12
C SER A 48 25.72 -3.67 11.35
N LEU A 49 24.47 -3.98 11.68
CA LEU A 49 24.09 -4.93 12.71
C LEU A 49 23.14 -5.96 12.10
N ASP A 50 23.50 -7.24 12.18
CA ASP A 50 22.68 -8.37 11.75
C ASP A 50 22.38 -9.26 12.96
N THR A 51 21.10 -9.41 13.28
CA THR A 51 20.63 -10.25 14.38
C THR A 51 19.82 -11.41 13.81
N TYR A 52 20.22 -12.62 14.16
CA TYR A 52 19.56 -13.86 13.78
C TYR A 52 19.13 -14.63 15.03
N VAL A 53 17.83 -14.85 15.19
CA VAL A 53 17.24 -15.64 16.27
C VAL A 53 16.58 -16.85 15.65
N GLN A 54 16.86 -18.05 16.15
CA GLN A 54 16.31 -19.29 15.63
C GLN A 54 15.91 -20.23 16.78
N ALA A 55 14.79 -20.91 16.61
CA ALA A 55 14.40 -22.07 17.40
C ALA A 55 13.99 -23.23 16.48
N GLU A 56 14.33 -24.45 16.90
CA GLU A 56 14.13 -25.66 16.10
C GLU A 56 13.72 -26.84 16.98
N VAL A 57 12.74 -27.61 16.51
CA VAL A 57 12.33 -28.89 17.10
C VAL A 57 12.09 -29.89 15.96
N GLY A 58 12.97 -30.89 15.82
CA GLY A 58 12.92 -31.80 14.67
C GLY A 58 13.00 -31.02 13.35
N ASP A 59 12.06 -31.26 12.43
CA ASP A 59 12.02 -30.59 11.10
C ASP A 59 11.31 -29.21 11.10
N LEU A 60 10.88 -28.72 12.27
CA LEU A 60 10.22 -27.42 12.40
C LEU A 60 11.25 -26.37 12.85
N THR A 61 11.50 -25.39 11.99
CA THR A 61 12.37 -24.25 12.29
C THR A 61 11.57 -22.96 12.26
N THR A 62 11.79 -22.08 13.23
CA THR A 62 11.36 -20.68 13.17
C THR A 62 12.58 -19.77 13.29
N ALA A 63 12.61 -18.69 12.52
CA ALA A 63 13.72 -17.75 12.53
C ALA A 63 13.25 -16.31 12.34
N VAL A 64 13.97 -15.40 13.00
CA VAL A 64 13.90 -13.96 12.81
C VAL A 64 15.27 -13.48 12.36
N ASN A 65 15.32 -12.74 11.25
CA ASN A 65 16.52 -12.05 10.78
C ASN A 65 16.25 -10.56 10.69
N GLN A 66 16.96 -9.76 11.49
CA GLN A 66 16.90 -8.30 11.49
C GLN A 66 18.25 -7.77 11.02
N LYS A 67 18.25 -6.90 10.01
CA LYS A 67 19.48 -6.29 9.51
C LYS A 67 19.34 -4.78 9.44
N MET A 68 20.32 -4.09 10.01
CA MET A 68 20.49 -2.64 9.94
C MET A 68 21.79 -2.35 9.22
N ASN A 69 21.76 -1.39 8.30
CA ASN A 69 22.95 -0.96 7.57
C ASN A 69 22.91 0.56 7.39
N ALA A 70 24.04 1.20 7.63
CA ALA A 70 24.30 2.60 7.33
C ALA A 70 25.65 2.69 6.62
N GLU A 71 25.70 3.41 5.51
CA GLU A 71 26.91 3.63 4.74
C GLU A 71 26.97 5.08 4.29
N VAL A 72 28.14 5.69 4.39
CA VAL A 72 28.44 7.02 3.84
C VAL A 72 29.72 6.91 3.03
N THR A 73 29.76 7.53 1.87
CA THR A 73 30.94 7.59 1.00
C THR A 73 31.53 8.99 0.98
N SER A 74 32.82 9.09 0.66
CA SER A 74 33.54 10.37 0.52
C SER A 74 32.98 11.25 -0.60
N ASN A 75 32.22 10.67 -1.53
CA ASN A 75 31.59 11.40 -2.64
C ASN A 75 30.27 12.07 -2.22
N GLY A 76 29.96 12.09 -0.92
CA GLY A 76 28.77 12.73 -0.36
C GLY A 76 27.49 11.90 -0.52
N THR A 77 27.60 10.62 -0.90
CA THR A 77 26.44 9.72 -0.95
C THR A 77 26.33 8.92 0.33
N GLY A 78 25.11 8.75 0.82
CA GLY A 78 24.79 7.86 1.93
C GLY A 78 23.74 6.84 1.53
N LYS A 79 23.64 5.76 2.29
CA LYS A 79 22.47 4.88 2.26
C LYS A 79 22.22 4.31 3.65
N ALA A 80 20.95 4.14 3.98
CA ALA A 80 20.55 3.47 5.21
C ALA A 80 19.44 2.47 4.90
N SER A 81 19.47 1.32 5.55
CA SER A 81 18.42 0.32 5.44
C SER A 81 18.17 -0.42 6.75
N TYR A 82 16.92 -0.83 6.90
CA TYR A 82 16.42 -1.68 7.97
C TYR A 82 15.56 -2.78 7.33
N THR A 83 15.88 -4.03 7.58
CA THR A 83 15.04 -5.17 7.15
C THR A 83 14.74 -6.08 8.33
N LEU A 84 13.55 -6.65 8.30
CA LEU A 84 13.08 -7.66 9.24
C LEU A 84 12.42 -8.78 8.43
N ASN A 85 12.95 -9.99 8.52
CA ASN A 85 12.40 -11.18 7.89
C ASN A 85 12.09 -12.22 8.97
N LEU A 86 10.86 -12.72 8.96
CA LEU A 86 10.43 -13.82 9.82
C LEU A 86 10.14 -15.01 8.91
N GLY A 87 10.54 -16.20 9.33
CA GLY A 87 10.36 -17.41 8.54
C GLY A 87 10.06 -18.62 9.40
N ILE A 88 9.17 -19.48 8.92
CA ILE A 88 8.92 -20.81 9.44
C ILE A 88 9.25 -21.81 8.33
N ILE A 89 10.06 -22.81 8.64
CA ILE A 89 10.27 -23.98 7.78
C ILE A 89 9.58 -25.15 8.45
N ARG A 90 8.63 -25.77 7.74
CA ARG A 90 7.91 -26.96 8.21
C ARG A 90 7.86 -27.97 7.10
N ASN A 91 8.36 -29.18 7.35
CA ASN A 91 8.41 -30.26 6.35
C ASN A 91 9.10 -29.82 5.05
N GLY A 92 10.18 -29.04 5.15
CA GLY A 92 10.91 -28.49 4.01
C GLY A 92 10.23 -27.32 3.28
N VAL A 93 9.01 -26.91 3.66
CA VAL A 93 8.31 -25.76 3.07
C VAL A 93 8.57 -24.50 3.89
N LYS A 94 9.03 -23.43 3.22
CA LYS A 94 9.29 -22.12 3.81
C LYS A 94 8.07 -21.21 3.68
N TYR A 95 7.64 -20.66 4.82
CA TYR A 95 6.66 -19.59 4.95
C TYR A 95 7.36 -18.37 5.52
N ASN A 96 7.13 -17.18 4.98
CA ASN A 96 7.80 -15.98 5.46
C ASN A 96 6.93 -14.73 5.39
N THR A 97 7.26 -13.77 6.25
CA THR A 97 6.78 -12.40 6.18
C THR A 97 7.97 -11.46 6.34
N GLY A 98 7.90 -10.27 5.78
CA GLY A 98 9.02 -9.34 5.76
C GLY A 98 8.61 -7.87 5.74
N PHE A 99 9.49 -7.06 6.27
CA PHE A 99 9.44 -5.60 6.25
C PHE A 99 10.80 -5.07 5.82
N GLY A 100 10.81 -4.07 4.94
CA GLY A 100 12.02 -3.41 4.50
C GLY A 100 11.82 -1.91 4.40
N MET A 101 12.78 -1.15 4.91
CA MET A 101 12.87 0.28 4.73
C MET A 101 14.28 0.64 4.27
N SER A 102 14.40 1.49 3.25
CA SER A 102 15.68 2.03 2.79
C SER A 102 15.57 3.48 2.38
N ILE A 103 16.69 4.17 2.43
CA ILE A 103 16.93 5.43 1.73
C ILE A 103 18.27 5.32 1.03
N GLU A 104 18.29 5.58 -0.28
CA GLU A 104 19.46 5.40 -1.12
C GLU A 104 19.49 6.40 -2.28
N PRO A 105 20.67 6.67 -2.88
CA PRO A 105 20.78 7.59 -4.00
C PRO A 105 19.97 7.10 -5.20
N SER A 106 19.24 8.02 -5.83
CA SER A 106 18.44 7.75 -7.03
C SER A 106 18.53 8.95 -7.96
N GLY A 107 19.35 8.82 -9.02
CA GLY A 107 19.71 9.95 -9.88
C GLY A 107 20.43 11.05 -9.09
N GLY A 108 20.01 12.30 -9.24
CA GLY A 108 20.54 13.45 -8.51
C GLY A 108 19.91 13.71 -7.13
N SER A 109 19.10 12.77 -6.61
CA SER A 109 18.40 12.89 -5.33
C SER A 109 18.48 11.57 -4.54
N TYR A 110 17.66 11.45 -3.50
CA TYR A 110 17.47 10.24 -2.71
C TYR A 110 16.06 9.69 -2.93
N LYS A 111 15.94 8.37 -2.89
CA LYS A 111 14.66 7.67 -2.87
C LYS A 111 14.52 6.93 -1.55
N SER A 112 13.47 7.22 -0.81
CA SER A 112 13.02 6.38 0.31
C SER A 112 12.07 5.31 -0.18
N THR A 113 12.20 4.10 0.37
CA THR A 113 11.36 2.94 0.05
C THR A 113 10.93 2.28 1.35
N VAL A 114 9.64 1.97 1.46
CA VAL A 114 9.09 1.10 2.52
C VAL A 114 8.28 0.01 1.83
N VAL A 115 8.54 -1.24 2.16
CA VAL A 115 7.89 -2.42 1.57
C VAL A 115 7.52 -3.44 2.62
N PHE A 116 6.40 -4.10 2.39
CA PHE A 116 5.91 -5.21 3.20
C PHE A 116 5.72 -6.42 2.28
N ALA A 117 6.18 -7.58 2.72
CA ALA A 117 5.94 -8.86 2.09
C ALA A 117 5.12 -9.71 3.06
N ALA A 118 3.82 -9.81 2.85
CA ALA A 118 2.89 -10.52 3.72
C ALA A 118 1.64 -10.97 2.95
N ASP A 119 1.01 -12.07 3.41
CA ASP A 119 -0.30 -12.50 2.89
C ASP A 119 -1.42 -11.55 3.32
N GLN A 120 -1.29 -10.96 4.50
CA GLN A 120 -2.22 -10.01 5.11
C GLN A 120 -1.47 -8.86 5.78
N PHE A 121 -1.92 -7.62 5.57
CA PHE A 121 -1.38 -6.44 6.24
C PHE A 121 -2.51 -5.53 6.69
N GLY A 122 -2.54 -5.13 7.96
CA GLY A 122 -3.65 -4.38 8.54
C GLY A 122 -3.23 -3.25 9.45
N ILE A 123 -3.94 -2.12 9.37
CA ILE A 123 -3.94 -1.06 10.37
C ILE A 123 -5.26 -1.16 11.12
N TYR A 124 -5.18 -1.43 12.41
CA TYR A 124 -6.33 -1.57 13.30
C TYR A 124 -6.47 -0.33 14.19
N SER A 125 -7.72 0.07 14.46
CA SER A 125 -8.09 1.10 15.43
C SER A 125 -8.94 0.48 16.54
N GLY A 126 -9.00 1.18 17.68
CA GLY A 126 -9.70 0.73 18.88
C GLY A 126 -8.74 0.54 20.06
N SER A 127 -9.15 1.00 21.23
CA SER A 127 -8.42 0.86 22.50
C SER A 127 -8.96 -0.23 23.41
N ASP A 128 -10.13 -0.79 23.07
CA ASP A 128 -10.81 -1.79 23.89
C ASP A 128 -10.31 -3.20 23.56
N PRO A 129 -9.79 -3.95 24.55
CA PRO A 129 -9.37 -5.33 24.34
C PRO A 129 -10.51 -6.18 23.75
N GLY A 130 -10.28 -6.74 22.57
CA GLY A 130 -11.25 -7.59 21.86
C GLY A 130 -12.10 -6.89 20.80
N ASN A 131 -12.07 -5.56 20.71
CA ASN A 131 -12.83 -4.76 19.73
C ASN A 131 -11.91 -3.95 18.80
N TYR A 132 -10.88 -4.59 18.24
CA TYR A 132 -10.04 -3.96 17.23
C TYR A 132 -10.76 -3.96 15.87
N GLU A 133 -10.91 -2.79 15.27
CA GLU A 133 -11.48 -2.65 13.94
C GLU A 133 -10.38 -2.41 12.91
N ALA A 134 -10.36 -3.18 11.83
CA ALA A 134 -9.47 -2.89 10.70
C ALA A 134 -9.93 -1.61 10.00
N ALA A 135 -9.08 -0.58 10.02
CA ALA A 135 -9.29 0.67 9.28
C ALA A 135 -8.76 0.56 7.83
N PHE A 136 -7.63 -0.14 7.67
CA PHE A 136 -7.01 -0.46 6.38
C PHE A 136 -6.56 -1.92 6.40
N PHE A 137 -6.87 -2.68 5.35
CA PHE A 137 -6.49 -4.09 5.28
C PHE A 137 -6.13 -4.50 3.85
N VAL A 138 -5.00 -5.17 3.68
CA VAL A 138 -4.57 -5.76 2.41
C VAL A 138 -4.66 -7.26 2.54
N TYR A 139 -5.40 -7.89 1.63
CA TYR A 139 -5.54 -9.34 1.57
C TYR A 139 -5.92 -9.78 0.16
N ASN A 140 -5.34 -10.87 -0.32
CA ASN A 140 -5.65 -11.47 -1.62
C ASN A 140 -5.58 -10.47 -2.80
N GLY A 141 -4.58 -9.57 -2.78
CA GLY A 141 -4.40 -8.54 -3.80
C GLY A 141 -5.42 -7.39 -3.76
N GLN A 142 -6.28 -7.33 -2.75
CA GLN A 142 -7.27 -6.29 -2.55
C GLN A 142 -6.92 -5.42 -1.35
N VAL A 143 -7.36 -4.16 -1.42
CA VAL A 143 -7.29 -3.20 -0.31
C VAL A 143 -8.71 -2.92 0.16
N PHE A 144 -8.93 -3.11 1.45
CA PHE A 144 -10.17 -2.78 2.16
C PHE A 144 -9.91 -1.54 3.01
N ILE A 145 -10.75 -0.53 2.84
CA ILE A 145 -10.74 0.70 3.63
C ILE A 145 -12.13 0.80 4.25
N ARG A 146 -12.20 0.89 5.58
CA ARG A 146 -13.48 0.97 6.30
C ARG A 146 -14.18 2.29 6.03
N ASP A 147 -13.46 3.38 6.30
CA ASP A 147 -13.89 4.76 6.04
C ASP A 147 -12.67 5.61 5.65
N ALA A 148 -12.86 6.61 4.79
CA ALA A 148 -11.82 7.55 4.38
C ALA A 148 -12.34 8.99 4.33
N MET A 149 -11.62 9.90 4.99
CA MET A 149 -11.80 11.35 4.84
C MET A 149 -10.70 11.89 3.92
N ILE A 150 -11.08 12.41 2.75
CA ILE A 150 -10.16 12.90 1.72
C ILE A 150 -10.41 14.40 1.53
N GLN A 151 -9.43 15.24 1.84
CA GLN A 151 -9.55 16.70 1.70
C GLN A 151 -9.59 17.10 0.22
N ASP A 152 -8.69 16.55 -0.59
CA ASP A 152 -8.64 16.74 -2.04
C ASP A 152 -8.33 15.39 -2.70
N GLY A 153 -9.23 14.94 -3.56
CA GLY A 153 -9.21 13.62 -4.16
C GLY A 153 -9.31 13.72 -5.68
N SER A 154 -8.32 13.17 -6.38
CA SER A 154 -8.32 13.03 -7.83
C SER A 154 -8.29 11.55 -8.22
N ILE A 155 -9.24 11.14 -9.07
CA ILE A 155 -9.34 9.77 -9.56
C ILE A 155 -9.34 9.83 -11.09
N THR A 156 -8.27 9.35 -11.72
CA THR A 156 -8.18 9.30 -13.20
C THR A 156 -9.28 8.42 -13.79
N ASN A 157 -9.60 7.30 -13.15
CA ASN A 157 -10.71 6.42 -13.52
C ASN A 157 -11.10 5.50 -12.35
N ALA A 158 -12.39 5.25 -12.14
CA ALA A 158 -12.90 4.34 -11.12
C ALA A 158 -13.89 3.33 -11.72
N LYS A 159 -13.77 2.05 -11.35
CA LYS A 159 -14.81 1.04 -11.57
C LYS A 159 -15.66 0.95 -10.32
N ILE A 160 -16.91 1.40 -10.39
CA ILE A 160 -17.86 1.39 -9.27
C ILE A 160 -18.72 0.13 -9.36
N GLY A 161 -18.76 -0.65 -8.29
CA GLY A 161 -19.48 -1.94 -8.25
C GLY A 161 -21.01 -1.80 -8.17
N SER A 162 -21.50 -0.76 -7.49
CA SER A 162 -22.94 -0.56 -7.29
C SER A 162 -23.39 0.84 -7.69
N TYR A 163 -23.06 1.86 -6.89
CA TYR A 163 -23.48 3.23 -7.15
C TYR A 163 -22.50 4.24 -6.53
N ILE A 164 -22.59 5.47 -7.00
CA ILE A 164 -22.10 6.67 -6.33
C ILE A 164 -23.29 7.62 -6.14
N ARG A 165 -23.50 8.13 -4.93
CA ARG A 165 -24.71 8.91 -4.59
C ARG A 165 -24.46 9.91 -3.46
N SER A 166 -25.35 10.89 -3.32
CA SER A 166 -25.34 11.80 -2.18
C SER A 166 -25.74 11.09 -0.88
N THR A 167 -25.30 11.64 0.25
CA THR A 167 -25.61 11.12 1.58
C THR A 167 -27.11 11.20 1.92
N ASN A 168 -27.82 12.16 1.34
CA ASN A 168 -29.26 12.36 1.53
C ASN A 168 -30.12 11.73 0.42
N PHE A 169 -29.55 10.87 -0.43
CA PHE A 169 -30.28 10.25 -1.53
C PHE A 169 -31.46 9.43 -1.03
N GLU A 170 -32.64 9.74 -1.57
CA GLU A 170 -33.88 9.02 -1.36
C GLU A 170 -34.57 8.92 -2.72
N ALA A 171 -34.70 7.69 -3.22
CA ALA A 171 -35.17 7.41 -4.57
C ALA A 171 -36.52 8.09 -4.85
N GLY A 172 -36.65 8.80 -5.97
CA GLY A 172 -37.86 9.53 -6.33
C GLY A 172 -38.15 10.81 -5.54
N VAL A 173 -37.33 11.16 -4.53
CA VAL A 173 -37.62 12.27 -3.60
C VAL A 173 -36.54 13.35 -3.60
N ARG A 174 -35.27 12.98 -3.33
CA ARG A 174 -34.18 13.95 -3.12
C ARG A 174 -32.80 13.33 -3.31
N GLY A 175 -31.79 14.19 -3.46
CA GLY A 175 -30.39 13.79 -3.64
C GLY A 175 -30.07 13.36 -5.08
N TRP A 176 -28.93 12.71 -5.27
CA TRP A 176 -28.54 12.18 -6.57
C TRP A 176 -27.91 10.80 -6.44
N ASN A 177 -28.05 9.97 -7.48
CA ASN A 177 -27.53 8.63 -7.58
C ASN A 177 -27.09 8.35 -9.02
N ILE A 178 -25.89 7.77 -9.17
CA ILE A 178 -25.38 7.22 -10.42
C ILE A 178 -25.10 5.74 -10.12
N ASP A 179 -26.03 4.87 -10.47
CA ASP A 179 -25.85 3.44 -10.33
C ASP A 179 -25.22 2.80 -11.58
N LYS A 180 -24.71 1.59 -11.41
CA LYS A 180 -24.04 0.83 -12.46
C LYS A 180 -25.00 0.22 -13.48
N ASN A 181 -26.29 0.10 -13.15
CA ASN A 181 -27.33 -0.44 -14.03
C ASN A 181 -27.81 0.60 -15.05
N GLY A 182 -27.61 1.90 -14.77
CA GLY A 182 -27.84 3.01 -15.70
C GLY A 182 -29.00 3.94 -15.33
N ASP A 183 -29.69 3.69 -14.22
CA ASP A 183 -30.87 4.44 -13.77
C ASP A 183 -30.49 5.66 -12.91
N CYS A 184 -29.64 6.52 -13.48
CA CYS A 184 -29.13 7.68 -12.77
C CYS A 184 -30.26 8.66 -12.44
N GLU A 185 -30.30 9.12 -11.19
CA GLU A 185 -31.32 10.01 -10.68
C GLU A 185 -30.67 11.28 -10.10
N PHE A 186 -31.20 12.44 -10.48
CA PHE A 186 -30.70 13.74 -10.02
C PHE A 186 -31.88 14.60 -9.57
N HIS A 187 -32.13 14.66 -8.26
CA HIS A 187 -33.14 15.55 -7.67
C HIS A 187 -32.53 16.89 -7.35
N GLY A 188 -32.75 17.84 -8.23
CA GLY A 188 -32.25 19.18 -8.10
C GLY A 188 -32.22 19.85 -9.46
N LYS A 189 -31.31 20.80 -9.60
CA LYS A 189 -31.11 21.51 -10.86
C LYS A 189 -30.00 20.85 -11.64
N PHE A 190 -30.31 20.45 -12.87
CA PHE A 190 -29.34 19.96 -13.83
C PHE A 190 -29.00 21.10 -14.81
N TYR A 191 -27.75 21.58 -14.76
CA TYR A 191 -27.24 22.67 -15.60
C TYR A 191 -26.22 22.12 -16.60
N ALA A 192 -26.36 22.49 -17.87
CA ALA A 192 -25.42 22.12 -18.92
C ALA A 192 -25.05 23.34 -19.76
N ASP A 193 -23.75 23.66 -19.87
CA ASP A 193 -23.23 24.80 -20.65
C ASP A 193 -23.34 24.57 -22.16
N SER A 194 -23.31 23.30 -22.59
CA SER A 194 -23.61 22.83 -23.94
C SER A 194 -23.85 21.31 -23.91
N GLY A 195 -24.52 20.75 -24.91
CA GLY A 195 -24.74 19.30 -25.00
C GLY A 195 -25.89 18.90 -25.91
N ASN A 196 -25.80 17.70 -26.49
CA ASN A 196 -26.92 17.06 -27.18
C ASN A 196 -27.59 16.09 -26.19
N PHE A 197 -28.72 16.50 -25.61
CA PHE A 197 -29.58 15.60 -24.83
C PHE A 197 -30.41 14.78 -25.79
N ALA A 198 -29.85 13.63 -26.17
CA ALA A 198 -30.59 12.65 -26.90
C ALA A 198 -31.39 11.84 -25.89
N PHE A 199 -32.71 12.01 -25.89
CA PHE A 199 -33.64 11.09 -25.23
C PHE A 199 -33.92 9.89 -26.14
N ASN A 200 -32.88 9.43 -26.84
CA ASN A 200 -32.90 8.43 -27.90
C ASN A 200 -32.88 7.01 -27.32
N GLY A 201 -33.90 6.69 -26.52
CA GLY A 201 -34.35 5.31 -26.37
C GLY A 201 -35.10 4.83 -27.62
N THR A 202 -35.58 3.58 -27.62
CA THR A 202 -36.47 3.00 -28.65
C THR A 202 -37.83 3.73 -28.67
N ASN A 203 -37.82 5.02 -28.99
CA ASN A 203 -38.69 6.14 -28.55
C ASN A 203 -37.88 7.01 -27.57
N ASN A 204 -37.09 8.03 -28.01
CA ASN A 204 -37.73 9.33 -28.10
C ASN A 204 -36.94 10.51 -28.74
N THR A 205 -37.41 10.95 -29.90
CA THR A 205 -37.37 12.29 -30.51
C THR A 205 -37.97 13.43 -29.62
N VAL A 206 -37.86 13.33 -28.28
CA VAL A 206 -38.87 13.80 -27.30
C VAL A 206 -38.35 14.48 -26.04
N VAL A 207 -39.15 15.42 -25.51
CA VAL A 207 -39.06 16.11 -24.22
C VAL A 207 -40.11 15.58 -23.25
N ILE A 208 -39.79 15.45 -21.96
CA ILE A 208 -40.73 15.08 -20.89
C ILE A 208 -40.52 16.00 -19.68
N ASN A 209 -41.60 16.56 -19.15
CA ASN A 209 -41.61 17.35 -17.92
C ASN A 209 -43.00 17.27 -17.24
N ASN A 210 -43.21 18.06 -16.18
CA ASN A 210 -44.50 18.15 -15.48
C ASN A 210 -45.61 18.87 -16.29
N ASN A 211 -45.26 19.64 -17.32
CA ASN A 211 -46.23 20.27 -18.22
C ASN A 211 -46.71 19.29 -19.27
N GLY A 212 -45.84 18.41 -19.74
CA GLY A 212 -46.09 17.33 -20.67
C GLY A 212 -44.91 17.11 -21.63
N ILE A 213 -45.24 16.57 -22.79
CA ILE A 213 -44.33 15.87 -23.66
C ILE A 213 -44.31 16.53 -25.02
N THR A 214 -43.15 16.66 -25.65
CA THR A 214 -43.07 17.15 -27.02
C THR A 214 -42.23 16.20 -27.85
N VAL A 215 -42.79 15.71 -28.96
CA VAL A 215 -42.23 14.65 -29.81
C VAL A 215 -42.12 15.10 -31.24
N ASN A 216 -40.98 14.90 -31.88
CA ASN A 216 -40.83 15.08 -33.33
C ASN A 216 -41.00 13.76 -34.10
N ILE A 217 -41.57 13.86 -35.30
CA ILE A 217 -41.83 12.71 -36.17
C ILE A 217 -40.82 12.67 -37.32
N PRO A 218 -40.04 11.57 -37.50
CA PRO A 218 -39.20 11.37 -38.68
C PRO A 218 -40.06 11.35 -39.96
N GLY A 219 -39.78 12.23 -40.91
CA GLY A 219 -40.58 12.42 -42.13
C GLY A 219 -41.64 13.55 -42.06
N GLY A 220 -41.85 14.19 -40.91
CA GLY A 220 -42.66 15.41 -40.77
C GLY A 220 -43.75 15.31 -39.69
N GLY A 221 -43.81 16.32 -38.79
CA GLY A 221 -44.80 16.46 -37.73
C GLY A 221 -44.19 16.67 -36.34
N ARG A 222 -44.94 17.35 -35.45
CA ARG A 222 -44.61 17.48 -34.02
C ARG A 222 -45.88 17.28 -33.21
N ILE A 223 -45.74 16.56 -32.13
CA ILE A 223 -46.78 16.37 -31.15
C ILE A 223 -46.37 17.13 -29.90
N ILE A 224 -47.28 17.93 -29.38
CA ILE A 224 -47.19 18.56 -28.07
C ILE A 224 -48.28 17.92 -27.24
N VAL A 225 -47.94 17.59 -26.02
CA VAL A 225 -48.88 17.08 -25.04
C VAL A 225 -48.51 17.72 -23.73
N GLY A 226 -49.52 17.92 -22.91
CA GLY A 226 -49.40 18.68 -21.70
C GLY A 226 -50.50 19.70 -21.58
N SER A 227 -50.56 20.46 -20.50
CA SER A 227 -51.17 21.79 -20.65
C SER A 227 -50.44 22.50 -21.79
N TRP A 228 -51.18 22.98 -22.79
CA TRP A 228 -50.72 24.17 -23.51
C TRP A 228 -50.76 25.35 -22.55
#